data_AF-A0A9P3IM56-F1
#
_entry.id   AF-A0A9P3IM56-F1
#
_cell.length_a   1.000
_cell.length_b   1.000
_cell.length_c   1.000
_cell.angle_alpha   90.00
_cell.angle_beta   90.00
_cell.angle_gamma   90.00
#
_symmetry.space_group_name_H-M   'P 1'
#
loop_
_entity.id
_entity.type
_entity.pdbx_description
1 polymer ?
#
loop_
_entity_poly.entity_id
_entity_poly.type
_entity_poly.pdbx_seq_one_letter_code
_entity_poly.pdbx_strand_id
1 'polypeptide(L)'
;MASTAVDEKLLRFGQALESVIDAEIEKIETDDIQQLRERRLKELKQQAQKKQEWMAAGHGHYKELSSEKEFFSEVKTSDHVVCHFFRSSRPCQIMDKHLEILAREHLEAKFLRINAEKSPYLAEKLRIFMLPTLALVHRGKVTGYVVGFDELGGTEEFPTEVLETRLVLGGALSEEKLTGRRQPKQEAASVRRGGDSGSDDDEY
;
A
#
# COMPACT_ATOMS: atom_id res chain seq x y z
N MET A 1 50.49 41.16 -25.92
CA MET A 1 50.88 39.74 -26.15
C MET A 1 50.77 38.84 -24.91
N ALA A 2 50.54 39.36 -23.69
CA ALA A 2 50.45 38.52 -22.48
C ALA A 2 49.06 37.88 -22.21
N SER A 3 47.97 38.43 -22.77
CA SER A 3 46.59 37.94 -22.54
C SER A 3 46.35 36.56 -23.15
N THR A 4 46.81 36.34 -24.38
CA THR A 4 46.52 35.13 -25.16
C THR A 4 47.18 33.87 -24.58
N ALA A 5 48.32 34.01 -23.90
CA ALA A 5 49.03 32.89 -23.29
C ALA A 5 48.39 32.41 -21.98
N VAL A 6 47.66 33.28 -21.29
CA VAL A 6 46.88 32.93 -20.09
C VAL A 6 45.59 32.23 -20.51
N ASP A 7 44.94 32.74 -21.56
CA ASP A 7 43.73 32.15 -22.13
C ASP A 7 43.98 30.74 -22.68
N GLU A 8 45.09 30.50 -23.39
CA GLU A 8 45.46 29.16 -23.87
C GLU A 8 45.72 28.17 -22.73
N LYS A 9 46.35 28.63 -21.63
CA LYS A 9 46.61 27.77 -20.47
C LYS A 9 45.34 27.44 -19.71
N LEU A 10 44.42 28.40 -19.58
CA LEU A 10 43.12 28.19 -18.96
C LEU A 10 42.25 27.22 -19.78
N LEU A 11 42.29 27.35 -21.11
CA LEU A 11 41.60 26.46 -22.04
C LEU A 11 42.13 25.02 -21.96
N ARG A 12 43.46 24.84 -21.94
CA ARG A 12 44.09 23.52 -21.79
C ARG A 12 43.79 22.88 -20.44
N PHE A 13 43.73 23.68 -19.37
CA PHE A 13 43.36 23.19 -18.04
C PHE A 13 41.89 22.75 -18.01
N GLY A 14 40.98 23.52 -18.62
CA GLY A 14 39.58 23.16 -18.79
C GLY A 14 39.40 21.83 -19.53
N GLN A 15 40.06 21.67 -20.69
CA GLN A 15 40.02 20.44 -21.50
C GLN A 15 40.57 19.22 -20.75
N ALA A 16 41.67 19.40 -19.99
CA ALA A 16 42.24 18.33 -19.18
C ALA A 16 41.28 17.92 -18.05
N LEU A 17 40.64 18.89 -17.38
CA LEU A 17 39.68 18.61 -16.31
C LEU A 17 38.43 17.92 -16.84
N GLU A 18 37.90 18.38 -17.98
CA GLU A 18 36.73 17.79 -18.66
C GLU A 18 37.01 16.34 -19.05
N SER A 19 38.18 16.04 -19.62
CA SER A 19 38.57 14.67 -19.98
C SER A 19 38.69 13.71 -18.77
N VAL A 20 39.10 14.23 -17.60
CA VAL A 20 39.18 13.45 -16.37
C VAL A 20 37.78 13.22 -15.80
N ILE A 21 36.92 14.22 -15.86
CA ILE A 21 35.51 14.12 -15.44
C ILE A 21 34.75 13.13 -16.34
N ASP A 22 34.90 13.21 -17.66
CA ASP A 22 34.25 12.31 -18.62
C ASP A 22 34.69 10.84 -18.44
N ALA A 23 35.98 10.61 -18.22
CA ALA A 23 36.50 9.26 -17.95
C ALA A 23 36.01 8.68 -16.61
N GLU A 24 35.79 9.52 -15.61
CA GLU A 24 35.22 9.10 -14.32
C GLU A 24 33.71 8.85 -14.43
N ILE A 25 32.99 9.65 -15.23
CA ILE A 25 31.57 9.46 -15.54
C ILE A 25 31.36 8.12 -16.28
N GLU A 26 32.15 7.82 -17.31
CA GLU A 26 32.04 6.53 -18.04
C GLU A 26 32.28 5.32 -17.12
N LYS A 27 33.21 5.40 -16.16
CA LYS A 27 33.47 4.33 -15.19
C LYS A 27 32.32 4.13 -14.20
N ILE A 28 31.72 5.23 -13.73
CA ILE A 28 30.55 5.18 -12.84
C ILE A 28 29.31 4.66 -13.62
N GLU A 29 29.21 4.94 -14.92
CA GLU A 29 28.10 4.51 -15.77
C GLU A 29 28.09 3.03 -16.11
N THR A 30 29.22 2.31 -16.05
CA THR A 30 29.22 0.88 -16.40
C THR A 30 29.05 -0.05 -15.19
N ASP A 31 29.83 0.10 -14.12
CA ASP A 31 29.83 -0.88 -13.03
C ASP A 31 28.69 -0.63 -12.03
N ASP A 32 28.46 0.62 -11.61
CA ASP A 32 27.41 0.94 -10.63
C ASP A 32 26.01 0.77 -11.23
N ILE A 33 25.83 1.12 -12.51
CA ILE A 33 24.56 0.91 -13.22
C ILE A 33 24.29 -0.58 -13.43
N GLN A 34 25.31 -1.39 -13.75
CA GLN A 34 25.15 -2.83 -13.87
C GLN A 34 24.78 -3.47 -12.53
N GLN A 35 25.49 -3.12 -11.45
CA GLN A 35 25.17 -3.60 -10.10
C GLN A 35 23.76 -3.20 -9.66
N LEU A 36 23.34 -1.96 -9.97
CA LEU A 36 21.98 -1.49 -9.68
C LEU A 36 20.93 -2.29 -10.47
N ARG A 37 21.17 -2.56 -11.75
CA ARG A 37 20.27 -3.38 -12.60
C ARG A 37 20.14 -4.80 -12.05
N GLU A 38 21.25 -5.44 -11.70
CA GLU A 38 21.25 -6.79 -11.14
C GLU A 38 20.49 -6.85 -9.82
N ARG A 39 20.72 -5.88 -8.92
CA ARG A 39 19.99 -5.78 -7.65
C ARG A 39 18.49 -5.63 -7.88
N ARG A 40 18.08 -4.72 -8.77
CA ARG A 40 16.65 -4.50 -9.10
C ARG A 40 16.02 -5.74 -9.74
N LEU A 41 16.71 -6.39 -10.67
CA LEU A 41 16.22 -7.61 -11.30
C LEU A 41 16.03 -8.73 -10.26
N LYS A 42 16.94 -8.85 -9.29
CA LYS A 42 16.84 -9.82 -8.19
C LYS A 42 15.66 -9.49 -7.28
N GLU A 43 15.49 -8.23 -6.86
CA GLU A 43 14.35 -7.77 -6.06
C GLU A 43 13.02 -8.06 -6.77
N LEU A 44 12.90 -7.73 -8.06
CA LEU A 44 11.70 -8.00 -8.86
C LEU A 44 11.40 -9.49 -8.97
N LYS A 45 12.41 -10.33 -9.23
CA LYS A 45 12.26 -11.79 -9.29
C LYS A 45 11.78 -12.37 -7.95
N GLN A 46 12.36 -11.93 -6.84
CA GLN A 46 11.96 -12.36 -5.49
C GLN A 46 10.53 -11.95 -5.17
N GLN A 47 10.14 -10.71 -5.49
CA GLN A 47 8.77 -10.23 -5.29
C GLN A 47 7.76 -11.01 -6.14
N ALA A 48 8.09 -11.31 -7.40
CA ALA A 48 7.24 -12.10 -8.29
C ALA A 48 7.05 -13.53 -7.77
N GLN A 49 8.14 -14.18 -7.33
CA GLN A 49 8.08 -15.52 -6.74
C GLN A 49 7.22 -15.53 -5.47
N LYS A 50 7.43 -14.57 -4.56
CA LYS A 50 6.66 -14.48 -3.31
C LYS A 50 5.16 -14.28 -3.58
N LYS A 51 4.80 -13.44 -4.56
CA LYS A 51 3.41 -13.28 -5.01
C LYS A 51 2.83 -14.59 -5.54
N GLN A 52 3.60 -15.36 -6.31
CA GLN A 52 3.16 -16.66 -6.81
C GLN A 52 2.93 -17.66 -5.67
N GLU A 53 3.82 -17.71 -4.68
CA GLU A 53 3.69 -18.54 -3.49
C GLU A 53 2.44 -18.17 -2.68
N TRP A 54 2.18 -16.87 -2.48
CA TRP A 54 0.97 -16.40 -1.81
C TRP A 54 -0.32 -16.78 -2.56
N MET A 55 -0.35 -16.60 -3.88
CA MET A 55 -1.49 -17.01 -4.69
C MET A 55 -1.71 -18.54 -4.61
N ALA A 56 -0.63 -19.33 -4.66
CA ALA A 56 -0.70 -20.79 -4.50
C ALA A 56 -1.20 -21.20 -3.10
N ALA A 57 -0.87 -20.41 -2.06
CA ALA A 57 -1.36 -20.61 -0.70
C ALA A 57 -2.79 -20.08 -0.45
N GLY A 58 -3.46 -19.56 -1.49
CA GLY A 58 -4.85 -19.09 -1.43
C GLY A 58 -5.03 -17.65 -0.96
N HIS A 59 -3.98 -16.83 -0.98
CA HIS A 59 -4.10 -15.38 -0.75
C HIS A 59 -4.79 -14.71 -1.95
N GLY A 60 -5.25 -13.47 -1.79
CA GLY A 60 -5.99 -12.77 -2.86
C GLY A 60 -7.51 -12.94 -2.79
N HIS A 61 -7.98 -13.80 -1.89
CA HIS A 61 -9.40 -14.12 -1.73
C HIS A 61 -9.85 -13.89 -0.30
N TYR A 62 -11.11 -13.46 -0.16
CA TYR A 62 -11.78 -13.37 1.12
C TYR A 62 -12.51 -14.68 1.41
N LYS A 63 -11.94 -15.51 2.29
CA LYS A 63 -12.37 -16.90 2.51
C LYS A 63 -13.17 -17.05 3.80
N GLU A 64 -14.34 -17.68 3.72
CA GLU A 64 -15.08 -18.12 4.89
C GLU A 64 -14.56 -19.46 5.42
N LEU A 65 -14.33 -19.52 6.73
CA LEU A 65 -13.89 -20.71 7.43
C LEU A 65 -15.09 -21.45 8.01
N SER A 66 -15.14 -22.76 7.81
CA SER A 66 -16.25 -23.60 8.31
C SER A 66 -16.02 -24.11 9.72
N SER A 67 -14.77 -24.08 10.20
CA SER A 67 -14.38 -24.61 11.51
C SER A 67 -13.21 -23.84 12.14
N GLU A 68 -13.14 -23.89 13.46
CA GLU A 68 -12.02 -23.31 14.24
C GLU A 68 -10.68 -23.97 13.91
N LYS A 69 -10.69 -25.25 13.53
CA LYS A 69 -9.48 -25.98 13.10
C LYS A 69 -8.88 -25.39 11.83
N GLU A 70 -9.72 -24.96 10.89
CA GLU A 70 -9.25 -24.28 9.68
C GLU A 70 -8.56 -22.97 10.02
N PHE A 71 -9.10 -22.19 10.97
CA PHE A 71 -8.46 -20.93 11.40
C PHE A 71 -7.01 -21.15 11.83
N PHE A 72 -6.76 -22.11 12.73
CA PHE A 72 -5.38 -22.41 13.18
C PHE A 72 -4.49 -22.95 12.05
N SER A 73 -5.06 -23.59 11.04
CA SER A 73 -4.31 -24.09 9.88
C SER A 73 -3.90 -22.95 8.97
N GLU A 74 -4.81 -22.01 8.69
CA GLU A 74 -4.51 -20.82 7.88
C GLU A 74 -3.48 -19.91 8.58
N VAL A 75 -3.62 -19.69 9.89
CA VAL A 75 -2.68 -18.88 10.70
C VAL A 75 -1.28 -19.48 10.75
N LYS A 76 -1.13 -20.81 10.62
CA LYS A 76 0.18 -21.46 10.56
C LYS A 76 0.87 -21.36 9.20
N THR A 77 0.10 -21.15 8.13
CA THR A 77 0.61 -21.15 6.75
C THR A 77 0.87 -19.76 6.20
N SER A 78 0.40 -18.72 6.89
CA SER A 78 0.61 -17.33 6.49
C SER A 78 1.16 -16.50 7.65
N ASP A 79 2.12 -15.64 7.35
CA ASP A 79 2.67 -14.70 8.31
C ASP A 79 1.67 -13.59 8.66
N HIS A 80 0.84 -13.16 7.72
CA HIS A 80 -0.12 -12.08 7.91
C HIS A 80 -1.54 -12.63 7.71
N VAL A 81 -2.38 -12.48 8.73
CA VAL A 81 -3.78 -12.90 8.68
C VAL A 81 -4.67 -11.83 9.30
N VAL A 82 -5.73 -11.47 8.59
CA VAL A 82 -6.84 -10.65 9.08
C VAL A 82 -8.06 -11.56 9.13
N CYS A 83 -8.60 -11.78 10.34
CA CYS A 83 -9.77 -12.64 10.51
C CYS A 83 -10.96 -11.86 11.03
N HIS A 84 -12.02 -11.79 10.23
CA HIS A 84 -13.28 -11.17 10.59
C HIS A 84 -14.19 -12.15 11.33
N PHE A 85 -14.42 -11.85 12.61
CA PHE A 85 -15.46 -12.48 13.40
C PHE A 85 -16.78 -11.79 13.09
N PHE A 86 -17.72 -12.56 12.53
CA PHE A 86 -18.98 -12.01 12.05
C PHE A 86 -20.21 -12.75 12.58
N ARG A 87 -21.37 -12.09 12.47
CA ARG A 87 -22.70 -12.70 12.52
C ARG A 87 -23.53 -12.16 11.36
N SER A 88 -24.68 -12.77 11.08
CA SER A 88 -25.60 -12.28 10.04
C SER A 88 -26.20 -10.93 10.46
N SER A 89 -25.53 -9.83 10.10
CA SER A 89 -25.93 -8.47 10.45
C SER A 89 -25.39 -7.47 9.44
N ARG A 90 -26.08 -6.32 9.29
CA ARG A 90 -25.70 -5.26 8.35
C ARG A 90 -24.27 -4.71 8.59
N PRO A 91 -23.83 -4.40 9.83
CA PRO A 91 -22.45 -4.00 10.11
C PRO A 91 -21.39 -4.98 9.58
N CYS A 92 -21.60 -6.29 9.77
CA CYS A 92 -20.69 -7.30 9.26
C CYS A 92 -20.64 -7.32 7.72
N GLN A 93 -21.78 -7.13 7.05
CA GLN A 93 -21.84 -7.08 5.59
C GLN A 93 -21.09 -5.87 5.01
N ILE A 94 -21.05 -4.76 5.74
CA ILE A 94 -20.26 -3.58 5.35
C ILE A 94 -18.77 -3.90 5.47
N MET A 95 -18.37 -4.50 6.59
CA MET A 95 -16.98 -4.95 6.77
C MET A 95 -16.56 -5.96 5.68
N ASP A 96 -17.44 -6.89 5.30
CA ASP A 96 -17.18 -7.86 4.21
C ASP A 96 -16.80 -7.14 2.90
N LYS A 97 -17.50 -6.06 2.53
CA LYS A 97 -17.23 -5.30 1.28
C LYS A 97 -15.82 -4.72 1.26
N HIS A 98 -15.38 -4.11 2.35
CA HIS A 98 -14.03 -3.54 2.43
C HIS A 98 -12.96 -4.62 2.42
N LEU A 99 -13.16 -5.71 3.17
CA LEU A 99 -12.20 -6.82 3.22
C LEU A 99 -12.09 -7.55 1.88
N GLU A 100 -13.16 -7.62 1.09
CA GLU A 100 -13.10 -8.23 -0.25
C GLU A 100 -12.23 -7.41 -1.22
N ILE A 101 -12.27 -6.08 -1.12
CA ILE A 101 -11.38 -5.19 -1.89
C ILE A 101 -9.93 -5.39 -1.43
N LEU A 102 -9.70 -5.29 -0.12
CA LEU A 102 -8.36 -5.39 0.45
C LEU A 102 -7.72 -6.77 0.23
N ALA A 103 -8.52 -7.84 0.20
CA ALA A 103 -8.03 -9.18 -0.09
C ALA A 103 -7.32 -9.27 -1.44
N ARG A 104 -7.86 -8.61 -2.47
CA ARG A 104 -7.28 -8.59 -3.82
C ARG A 104 -6.06 -7.69 -3.90
N GLU A 105 -6.06 -6.59 -3.14
CA GLU A 105 -4.98 -5.61 -3.13
C GLU A 105 -3.78 -6.06 -2.30
N HIS A 106 -3.98 -6.81 -1.22
CA HIS A 106 -2.95 -7.22 -0.25
C HIS A 106 -2.67 -8.72 -0.24
N LEU A 107 -2.05 -9.21 -1.31
CA LEU A 107 -1.61 -10.61 -1.41
C LEU A 107 -0.66 -11.07 -0.30
N GLU A 108 0.01 -10.15 0.40
CA GLU A 108 0.88 -10.48 1.53
C GLU A 108 0.12 -11.05 2.74
N ALA A 109 -1.19 -10.80 2.84
CA ALA A 109 -2.03 -11.22 3.95
C ALA A 109 -3.18 -12.12 3.50
N LYS A 110 -3.57 -13.06 4.36
CA LYS A 110 -4.81 -13.83 4.19
C LYS A 110 -5.97 -13.10 4.86
N PHE A 111 -7.04 -12.93 4.10
CA PHE A 111 -8.28 -12.35 4.60
C PHE A 111 -9.30 -13.47 4.79
N LEU A 112 -9.69 -13.67 6.03
CA LEU A 112 -10.54 -14.77 6.45
C LEU A 112 -11.77 -14.22 7.17
N ARG A 113 -12.86 -14.98 7.15
CA ARG A 113 -14.02 -14.71 8.01
C ARG A 113 -14.52 -15.97 8.68
N ILE A 114 -15.01 -15.83 9.90
CA ILE A 114 -15.58 -16.94 10.66
C ILE A 114 -16.80 -16.47 11.44
N ASN A 115 -17.85 -17.28 11.41
CA ASN A 115 -19.07 -16.97 12.14
C ASN A 115 -18.83 -17.19 13.64
N ALA A 116 -18.91 -16.11 14.43
CA ALA A 116 -18.61 -16.13 15.85
C ALA A 116 -19.59 -17.00 16.66
N GLU A 117 -20.86 -17.08 16.25
CA GLU A 117 -21.89 -17.89 16.91
C GLU A 117 -21.67 -19.40 16.68
N LYS A 118 -21.06 -19.75 15.54
CA LYS A 118 -20.71 -21.14 15.20
C LYS A 118 -19.31 -21.54 15.68
N SER A 119 -18.54 -20.61 16.23
CA SER A 119 -17.15 -20.82 16.66
C SER A 119 -16.90 -20.21 18.05
N PRO A 120 -17.65 -20.68 19.07
CA PRO A 120 -17.62 -20.08 20.40
C PRO A 120 -16.28 -20.26 21.12
N TYR A 121 -15.56 -21.37 20.90
CA TYR A 121 -14.27 -21.59 21.54
C TYR A 121 -13.23 -20.60 21.00
N LEU A 122 -13.21 -20.37 19.69
CA LEU A 122 -12.30 -19.39 19.11
C LEU A 122 -12.67 -17.96 19.52
N ALA A 123 -13.97 -17.63 19.52
CA ALA A 123 -14.45 -16.33 19.97
C ALA A 123 -14.07 -16.07 21.44
N GLU A 124 -14.24 -17.04 22.34
CA GLU A 124 -13.84 -16.95 23.74
C GLU A 124 -12.31 -16.84 23.88
N LYS A 125 -11.56 -17.70 23.18
CA LYS A 125 -10.09 -17.75 23.23
C LYS A 125 -9.46 -16.43 22.82
N LEU A 126 -10.03 -15.78 21.80
CA LEU A 126 -9.58 -14.49 21.29
C LEU A 126 -10.32 -13.31 21.94
N ARG A 127 -11.17 -13.55 22.95
CA ARG A 127 -11.92 -12.54 23.69
C ARG A 127 -12.76 -11.63 22.80
N ILE A 128 -13.43 -12.20 21.83
CA ILE A 128 -14.35 -11.50 20.93
C ILE A 128 -15.68 -11.28 21.67
N PHE A 129 -15.93 -10.05 22.10
CA PHE A 129 -17.15 -9.68 22.84
C PHE A 129 -18.12 -8.80 22.03
N MET A 130 -17.67 -8.26 20.89
CA MET A 130 -18.45 -7.38 20.01
C MET A 130 -18.27 -7.83 18.56
N LEU A 131 -19.29 -7.60 17.71
CA LEU A 131 -19.22 -7.87 16.27
C LEU A 131 -19.66 -6.61 15.49
N PRO A 132 -19.03 -6.31 14.34
CA PRO A 132 -17.88 -7.01 13.75
C PRO A 132 -16.59 -6.79 14.55
N THR A 133 -15.72 -7.80 14.61
CA THR A 133 -14.35 -7.64 15.12
C THR A 133 -13.36 -8.28 14.16
N LEU A 134 -12.27 -7.58 13.85
CA LEU A 134 -11.13 -8.13 13.11
C LEU A 134 -10.03 -8.51 14.09
N ALA A 135 -9.62 -9.77 14.10
CA ALA A 135 -8.40 -10.20 14.76
C ALA A 135 -7.22 -10.06 13.80
N LEU A 136 -6.20 -9.32 14.24
CA LEU A 136 -4.99 -9.06 13.47
C LEU A 136 -3.92 -10.03 13.95
N VAL A 137 -3.41 -10.86 13.05
CA VAL A 137 -2.44 -11.90 13.40
C VAL A 137 -1.18 -11.72 12.54
N HIS A 138 -0.04 -11.65 13.21
CA HIS A 138 1.27 -11.65 12.59
C HIS A 138 2.13 -12.78 13.18
N ARG A 139 2.66 -13.66 12.31
CA ARG A 139 3.52 -14.81 12.67
C ARG A 139 2.93 -15.66 13.80
N GLY A 140 1.65 -15.98 13.66
CA GLY A 140 0.90 -16.81 14.63
C GLY A 140 0.55 -16.11 15.95
N LYS A 141 0.85 -14.83 16.11
CA LYS A 141 0.52 -14.04 17.31
C LYS A 141 -0.49 -12.95 16.97
N VAL A 142 -1.46 -12.75 17.84
CA VAL A 142 -2.40 -11.64 17.71
C VAL A 142 -1.66 -10.34 18.01
N THR A 143 -1.60 -9.43 17.03
CA THR A 143 -0.98 -8.10 17.18
C THR A 143 -1.96 -7.05 17.63
N GLY A 144 -3.26 -7.25 17.38
CA GLY A 144 -4.30 -6.34 17.81
C GLY A 144 -5.67 -6.74 17.28
N TYR A 145 -6.63 -5.83 17.49
CA TYR A 145 -7.99 -5.98 17.02
C TYR A 145 -8.47 -4.68 16.36
N VAL A 146 -9.47 -4.78 15.50
CA VAL A 146 -10.33 -3.65 15.11
C VAL A 146 -11.73 -4.02 15.55
N VAL A 147 -12.29 -3.25 16.47
CA VAL A 147 -13.58 -3.55 17.10
C VAL A 147 -14.63 -2.56 16.59
N GLY A 148 -15.67 -3.06 15.94
CA GLY A 148 -16.73 -2.23 15.36
C GLY A 148 -16.20 -1.23 14.32
N PHE A 149 -16.70 0.01 14.39
CA PHE A 149 -16.34 1.09 13.47
C PHE A 149 -15.73 2.30 14.18
N ASP A 150 -15.53 2.27 15.49
CA ASP A 150 -15.08 3.42 16.29
C ASP A 150 -13.74 3.97 15.79
N GLU A 151 -12.81 3.06 15.47
CA GLU A 151 -11.48 3.38 14.93
C GLU A 151 -11.51 3.72 13.43
N LEU A 152 -12.68 3.60 12.78
CA LEU A 152 -12.90 3.80 11.35
C LEU A 152 -13.77 5.04 11.06
N GLY A 153 -14.01 5.88 12.08
CA GLY A 153 -14.82 7.10 11.99
C GLY A 153 -16.17 7.03 12.72
N GLY A 154 -16.48 5.90 13.36
CA GLY A 154 -17.71 5.70 14.13
C GLY A 154 -18.98 5.57 13.28
N THR A 155 -18.83 5.46 11.95
CA THR A 155 -19.91 5.38 10.98
C THR A 155 -19.82 4.09 10.16
N GLU A 156 -20.95 3.69 9.58
CA GLU A 156 -21.00 2.61 8.57
C GLU A 156 -20.44 3.05 7.21
N GLU A 157 -20.26 4.35 7.00
CA GLU A 157 -19.77 4.95 5.77
C GLU A 157 -18.36 5.49 5.99
N PHE A 158 -17.36 4.75 5.53
CA PHE A 158 -15.95 5.14 5.57
C PHE A 158 -15.20 4.66 4.32
N PRO A 159 -14.14 5.36 3.88
CA PRO A 159 -13.29 4.91 2.78
C PRO A 159 -12.51 3.64 3.15
N THR A 160 -12.30 2.73 2.18
CA THR A 160 -11.52 1.50 2.38
C THR A 160 -10.10 1.78 2.87
N GLU A 161 -9.53 2.91 2.45
CA GLU A 161 -8.19 3.38 2.83
C GLU A 161 -8.06 3.62 4.35
N VAL A 162 -9.16 3.97 5.04
CA VAL A 162 -9.16 4.14 6.50
C VAL A 162 -8.96 2.80 7.18
N LEU A 163 -9.66 1.76 6.71
CA LEU A 163 -9.47 0.39 7.19
C LEU A 163 -8.08 -0.13 6.83
N GLU A 164 -7.61 0.08 5.60
CA GLU A 164 -6.26 -0.28 5.14
C GLU A 164 -5.20 0.29 6.07
N THR A 165 -5.25 1.61 6.32
CA THR A 165 -4.33 2.32 7.21
C THR A 165 -4.37 1.71 8.61
N ARG A 166 -5.56 1.39 9.12
CA ARG A 166 -5.72 0.79 10.44
C ARG A 166 -5.13 -0.61 10.54
N LEU A 167 -5.26 -1.42 9.48
CA LEU A 167 -4.68 -2.77 9.41
C LEU A 167 -3.16 -2.74 9.30
N VAL A 168 -2.60 -1.75 8.59
CA VAL A 168 -1.15 -1.49 8.54
C VAL A 168 -0.62 -1.10 9.92
N LEU A 169 -1.25 -0.12 10.58
CA LEU A 169 -0.87 0.30 11.95
C LEU A 169 -0.97 -0.85 12.96
N GLY A 170 -1.92 -1.77 12.76
CA GLY A 170 -2.07 -2.97 13.57
C GLY A 170 -1.08 -4.10 13.25
N GLY A 171 -0.16 -3.90 12.29
CA GLY A 171 0.86 -4.87 11.89
C GLY A 171 0.35 -6.06 11.06
N ALA A 172 -0.93 -6.03 10.64
CA ALA A 172 -1.49 -7.09 9.81
C ALA A 172 -1.12 -6.94 8.33
N LEU A 173 -0.88 -5.71 7.86
CA LEU A 173 -0.50 -5.40 6.47
C LEU A 173 0.87 -4.71 6.40
N SER A 174 1.51 -4.78 5.24
CA SER A 174 2.82 -4.15 5.00
C SER A 174 2.68 -2.71 4.52
N GLU A 175 3.53 -1.79 5.01
CA GLU A 175 3.53 -0.36 4.64
C GLU A 175 3.89 -0.10 3.17
N GLU A 176 4.60 -1.03 2.51
CA GLU A 176 5.15 -0.84 1.16
C GLU A 176 4.09 -0.44 0.12
N LYS A 177 2.83 -0.84 0.30
CA LYS A 177 1.73 -0.54 -0.63
C LYS A 177 1.09 0.84 -0.46
N LEU A 178 1.19 1.47 0.71
CA LEU A 178 0.67 2.82 0.94
C LEU A 178 1.43 3.86 0.10
N THR A 179 2.72 3.63 -0.14
CA THR A 179 3.60 4.56 -0.87
C THR A 179 3.41 4.54 -2.39
N GLY A 180 2.71 3.54 -2.94
CA GLY A 180 2.54 3.34 -4.39
C GLY A 180 1.27 3.97 -5.00
N ARG A 181 0.30 4.41 -4.18
CA ARG A 181 -0.91 5.07 -4.67
C ARG A 181 -0.65 6.55 -4.87
N ARG A 182 -0.37 6.95 -6.12
CA ARG A 182 -0.43 8.37 -6.54
C ARG A 182 -1.77 8.97 -6.10
N GLN A 183 -1.74 10.04 -5.31
CA GLN A 183 -2.92 10.85 -5.05
C GLN A 183 -3.56 11.25 -6.40
N PRO A 184 -4.88 11.13 -6.57
CA PRO A 184 -5.54 11.67 -7.74
C PRO A 184 -5.27 13.18 -7.77
N LYS A 185 -4.68 13.66 -8.88
CA LYS A 185 -4.56 15.10 -9.15
C LYS A 185 -5.96 15.68 -9.08
N GLN A 186 -6.23 16.50 -8.07
CA GLN A 186 -7.38 17.39 -8.10
C GLN A 186 -7.18 18.31 -9.30
N GLU A 187 -7.97 18.11 -10.36
CA GLU A 187 -8.08 19.08 -11.44
C GLU A 187 -8.63 20.36 -10.84
N ALA A 188 -7.75 21.36 -10.70
CA ALA A 188 -8.13 22.69 -10.29
C ALA A 188 -9.15 23.22 -11.30
N ALA A 189 -10.40 23.36 -10.85
CA ALA A 189 -11.45 24.00 -11.62
C ALA A 189 -10.95 25.38 -12.07
N SER A 190 -10.82 25.56 -13.38
CA SER A 190 -10.40 26.82 -13.96
C SER A 190 -11.47 27.88 -13.68
N VAL A 191 -11.20 28.74 -12.70
CA VAL A 191 -11.96 29.98 -12.48
C VAL A 191 -11.76 30.85 -13.71
N ARG A 192 -12.75 30.87 -14.60
CA ARG A 192 -12.83 31.86 -15.69
C ARG A 192 -13.12 33.22 -15.06
N ARG A 193 -12.06 34.00 -14.82
CA ARG A 193 -12.14 35.45 -14.63
C ARG A 193 -12.44 36.08 -15.99
N GLY A 194 -13.61 36.70 -16.12
CA GLY A 194 -13.91 37.67 -17.17
C GLY A 194 -14.53 38.90 -16.54
N GLY A 195 -13.70 39.89 -16.20
CA GLY A 195 -14.04 41.30 -16.40
C GLY A 195 -13.58 41.68 -17.81
N ASP A 196 -14.05 42.72 -18.49
CA ASP A 196 -14.59 44.00 -18.04
C ASP A 196 -15.17 44.75 -19.27
N SER A 197 -16.11 45.65 -19.00
CA SER A 197 -16.47 46.89 -19.72
C SER A 197 -17.05 46.88 -21.15
N GLY A 198 -18.15 47.63 -21.30
CA GLY A 198 -18.63 48.17 -22.57
C GLY A 198 -20.07 48.68 -22.47
N SER A 199 -20.26 49.94 -22.06
CA SER A 199 -21.51 50.71 -22.22
C SER A 199 -22.00 50.68 -23.68
N ASP A 200 -23.32 50.75 -23.88
CA ASP A 200 -23.93 51.89 -24.54
C ASP A 200 -25.46 51.88 -24.35
N ASP A 201 -25.97 53.07 -24.07
CA ASP A 201 -27.37 53.47 -24.11
C ASP A 201 -28.00 53.16 -25.48
N ASP A 202 -29.31 52.90 -25.53
CA ASP A 202 -30.23 53.62 -26.42
C ASP A 202 -31.69 53.13 -26.27
N GLU A 203 -32.59 54.12 -26.37
CA GLU A 203 -34.05 54.11 -26.36
C GLU A 203 -34.74 53.02 -27.21
N TYR A 204 -35.89 52.50 -26.75
CA TYR A 204 -37.25 52.86 -27.23
C TYR A 204 -38.34 52.19 -26.37
#